data_AF-A0AAE0NGH3-F1
#
_entry.id   AF-A0AAE0NGH3-F1
#
_cell.length_a   1.000
_cell.length_b   1.000
_cell.length_c   1.000
_cell.angle_alpha   90.00
_cell.angle_beta   90.00
_cell.angle_gamma   90.00
#
_symmetry.space_group_name_H-M   'P 1'
#
loop_
_entity.id
_entity.type
_entity.pdbx_description
1 polymer ?
#
loop_
_entity_poly.entity_id
_entity_poly.type
_entity_poly.pdbx_seq_one_letter_code
_entity_poly.pdbx_strand_id
1 'polypeptide(L)'
;MLGSAALLLLNASHLGVALQLQSGHQVPDAPQPQILPQRQFNPARDSHAQAILAPPVGPRREEYLSSPQQEGPVRPQAIISPHLDLGGPRRHGDHVVHETVLEALKKHADPVDALVFLHPEMAADLAQPRLLKVSGEPEPRWMTEGDKLRLRRQRKKFMDITEHKDFYAKQKNQASTAVAGKAHLPDLTHQRLVKPLFPHISTKRMSAVVSHMTGFYSRFYGGTYGEMSSEWLHDHIAQIIDAAPFGTHISLEFFTHSFPQSSIIARFEPKVRNASLPLTILGAHQDSANYLFPLLPAPGADDDCSGSVSILEAFRVLAESGFTPKNGPVEFHWYAAEEAGLWGSQAIARYKKEQGQKIGAMLEFDMTAFIGRNATEESIGLVSTQADEALTNWMVKLSKEYVSIPTRIYELAAQAGSDYMSFTQLNYPSAFATEGDPMHNGFPGDMDPYVHGVNDTMFIDDETGYFSIDHMAKFTELAIAFAVEQAGWDNTWR
;
A
#
# COMPACT_ATOMS: atom_id res chain seq x y z
N MET A 1 47.22 27.75 41.02
CA MET A 1 48.61 27.41 40.64
C MET A 1 48.53 26.81 39.24
N LEU A 2 48.89 27.61 38.23
CA LEU A 2 50.12 27.44 37.43
C LEU A 2 50.00 26.24 36.47
N GLY A 3 50.08 26.35 35.15
CA GLY A 3 50.39 27.45 34.24
C GLY A 3 50.23 26.92 32.81
N SER A 4 49.78 27.77 31.88
CA SER A 4 50.59 28.26 30.74
C SER A 4 50.39 27.42 29.47
N ALA A 5 49.68 27.93 28.45
CA ALA A 5 50.17 28.83 27.37
C ALA A 5 51.02 28.04 26.34
N ALA A 6 50.97 28.21 25.02
CA ALA A 6 50.48 29.23 24.11
C ALA A 6 50.61 28.64 22.67
N LEU A 7 49.66 28.87 21.76
CA LEU A 7 49.74 29.82 20.63
C LEU A 7 50.53 29.31 19.41
N LEU A 8 49.87 29.20 18.24
CA LEU A 8 50.16 30.06 17.06
C LEU A 8 49.29 29.70 15.84
N LEU A 9 48.57 30.74 15.40
CA LEU A 9 47.97 30.91 14.07
C LEU A 9 49.06 31.01 13.00
N LEU A 10 48.75 30.58 11.78
CA LEU A 10 49.23 31.24 10.56
C LEU A 10 48.29 30.98 9.38
N ASN A 11 47.64 32.07 8.95
CA ASN A 11 47.04 32.26 7.64
C ASN A 11 48.11 32.16 6.53
N ALA A 12 47.74 31.63 5.37
CA ALA A 12 48.35 32.03 4.11
C ALA A 12 47.33 31.89 2.96
N SER A 13 46.83 33.03 2.51
CA SER A 13 46.11 33.23 1.26
C SER A 13 47.12 33.59 0.17
N HIS A 14 47.09 32.94 -1.00
CA HIS A 14 47.55 33.47 -2.30
C HIS A 14 46.93 32.61 -3.42
N LEU A 15 46.06 33.14 -4.29
CA LEU A 15 46.26 33.98 -5.49
C LEU A 15 46.81 33.23 -6.73
N GLY A 16 46.00 33.24 -7.81
CA GLY A 16 46.36 32.97 -9.21
C GLY A 16 46.49 31.48 -9.54
N VAL A 17 45.99 30.94 -10.66
CA VAL A 17 45.97 31.47 -12.03
C VAL A 17 44.91 30.72 -12.83
N ALA A 18 44.18 31.46 -13.67
CA ALA A 18 43.29 30.92 -14.69
C ALA A 18 44.09 30.23 -15.80
N LEU A 19 43.67 29.01 -16.20
CA LEU A 19 44.02 28.46 -17.51
C LEU A 19 42.74 28.07 -18.24
N GLN A 20 42.52 28.81 -19.33
CA GLN A 20 41.46 28.68 -20.30
C GLN A 20 41.95 27.67 -21.35
N LEU A 21 41.26 26.53 -21.48
CA LEU A 21 41.45 25.63 -22.62
C LEU A 21 40.10 25.37 -23.27
N GLN A 22 39.91 26.05 -24.41
CA GLN A 22 38.93 25.69 -25.42
C GLN A 22 39.35 24.38 -26.07
N SER A 23 38.44 23.41 -26.13
CA SER A 23 38.41 22.48 -27.25
C SER A 23 36.95 22.12 -27.51
N GLY A 24 36.47 22.54 -28.67
CA GLY A 24 35.12 22.26 -29.13
C GLY A 24 35.03 20.83 -29.64
N HIS A 25 33.97 20.13 -29.24
CA HIS A 25 33.39 19.01 -29.97
C HIS A 25 31.87 19.25 -29.98
N GLN A 26 31.34 19.48 -31.18
CA GLN A 26 29.91 19.54 -31.45
C GLN A 26 29.31 18.14 -31.21
N VAL A 27 28.34 18.08 -30.30
CA VAL A 27 27.43 16.93 -30.13
C VAL A 27 26.14 17.31 -30.87
N PRO A 28 25.57 16.43 -31.72
CA PRO A 28 24.33 16.74 -32.44
C PRO A 28 23.16 16.86 -31.45
N ASP A 29 22.35 17.90 -31.65
CA ASP A 29 21.17 18.23 -30.84
C ASP A 29 20.19 17.04 -30.75
N ALA A 30 19.85 16.67 -29.52
CA ALA A 30 18.73 15.78 -29.24
C ALA A 30 17.41 16.51 -29.54
N PRO A 31 16.42 15.86 -30.20
CA PRO A 31 15.15 16.49 -30.49
C PRO A 31 14.39 16.80 -29.19
N GLN A 32 13.93 18.04 -29.05
CA GLN A 32 13.08 18.46 -27.94
C GLN A 32 11.76 17.65 -27.93
N PRO A 33 11.25 17.25 -26.76
CA PRO A 33 9.97 16.57 -26.67
C PRO A 33 8.85 17.52 -27.10
N GLN A 34 8.14 17.13 -28.17
CA GLN A 34 6.90 17.78 -28.57
C GLN A 34 5.85 17.54 -27.47
N ILE A 35 5.39 18.63 -26.86
CA ILE A 35 4.23 18.64 -25.98
C ILE A 35 3.01 18.30 -26.84
N LEU A 36 2.49 17.08 -26.70
CA LEU A 36 1.20 16.71 -27.29
C LEU A 36 0.10 17.55 -26.61
N PRO A 37 -0.81 18.18 -27.38
CA PRO A 37 -1.88 18.98 -26.79
C PRO A 37 -2.84 18.08 -26.00
N GLN A 38 -3.15 18.52 -24.79
CA GLN A 38 -4.18 17.94 -23.92
C GLN A 38 -5.48 17.73 -24.70
N ARG A 39 -6.00 16.50 -24.72
CA ARG A 39 -7.36 16.24 -25.20
C ARG A 39 -8.35 16.95 -24.28
N GLN A 40 -8.99 17.98 -24.80
CA GLN A 40 -10.18 18.58 -24.18
C GLN A 40 -11.30 17.53 -24.14
N PHE A 41 -11.75 17.21 -22.93
CA PHE A 41 -12.90 16.37 -22.68
C PHE A 41 -14.18 17.12 -23.10
N ASN A 42 -15.00 16.50 -23.96
CA ASN A 42 -16.27 17.06 -24.44
C ASN A 42 -17.43 16.22 -23.86
N PRO A 43 -18.20 16.73 -22.89
CA PRO A 43 -19.17 15.94 -22.12
C PRO A 43 -20.53 15.85 -22.85
N ALA A 44 -20.52 15.37 -24.09
CA ALA A 44 -21.73 15.17 -24.88
C ALA A 44 -21.53 14.06 -25.92
N ARG A 45 -21.31 12.83 -25.46
CA ARG A 45 -21.52 11.57 -26.19
C ARG A 45 -21.26 10.43 -25.21
N ASP A 46 -22.34 9.96 -24.58
CA ASP A 46 -22.60 8.57 -24.17
C ASP A 46 -23.74 8.57 -23.15
N SER A 47 -24.94 8.86 -23.64
CA SER A 47 -26.19 8.71 -22.90
C SER A 47 -26.94 7.49 -23.43
N HIS A 48 -26.64 6.31 -22.90
CA HIS A 48 -27.49 5.13 -23.04
C HIS A 48 -27.52 4.34 -21.73
N ALA A 49 -28.15 4.93 -20.71
CA ALA A 49 -28.64 4.19 -19.55
C ALA A 49 -30.09 3.76 -19.82
N GLN A 50 -30.32 2.46 -20.01
CA GLN A 50 -31.66 1.88 -20.04
C GLN A 50 -32.13 1.64 -18.60
N ALA A 51 -33.24 2.28 -18.26
CA ALA A 51 -33.98 2.08 -17.03
C ALA A 51 -34.71 0.73 -17.04
N ILE A 52 -34.58 -0.05 -15.97
CA ILE A 52 -35.44 -1.21 -15.69
C ILE A 52 -36.30 -0.88 -14.47
N LEU A 53 -37.61 -0.91 -14.71
CA LEU A 53 -38.70 -0.61 -13.81
C LEU A 53 -38.92 -1.74 -12.79
N ALA A 54 -39.17 -1.37 -11.54
CA ALA A 54 -39.67 -2.25 -10.47
C ALA A 54 -41.17 -2.59 -10.66
N PRO A 55 -41.65 -3.76 -10.22
CA PRO A 55 -43.09 -4.03 -10.11
C PRO A 55 -43.61 -3.92 -8.66
N PRO A 56 -44.94 -3.77 -8.48
CA PRO A 56 -45.55 -3.25 -7.25
C PRO A 56 -46.00 -4.32 -6.23
N VAL A 57 -46.27 -3.84 -5.02
CA VAL A 57 -46.74 -4.58 -3.83
C VAL A 57 -48.28 -4.72 -3.80
N GLY A 58 -48.78 -5.89 -3.37
CA GLY A 58 -50.19 -6.18 -3.00
C GLY A 58 -50.36 -7.60 -2.41
N PRO A 59 -51.43 -7.91 -1.63
CA PRO A 59 -51.30 -8.21 -0.19
C PRO A 59 -51.55 -9.67 0.31
N ARG A 60 -51.33 -9.84 1.63
CA ARG A 60 -51.29 -10.99 2.58
C ARG A 60 -52.45 -12.02 2.59
N ARG A 61 -52.15 -13.25 3.07
CA ARG A 61 -52.78 -13.98 4.24
C ARG A 61 -52.13 -15.39 4.48
N GLU A 62 -51.66 -15.67 5.71
CA GLU A 62 -52.12 -16.68 6.73
C GLU A 62 -51.87 -18.18 6.38
N GLU A 63 -50.84 -18.83 6.96
CA GLU A 63 -50.81 -19.71 8.18
C GLU A 63 -51.15 -21.20 7.94
N TYR A 64 -50.26 -22.12 8.35
CA TYR A 64 -50.50 -23.31 9.24
C TYR A 64 -49.28 -24.27 9.34
N LEU A 65 -48.81 -24.50 10.58
CA LEU A 65 -48.32 -25.71 11.32
C LEU A 65 -48.03 -27.03 10.53
N SER A 66 -47.14 -27.99 10.85
CA SER A 66 -46.36 -28.43 12.04
C SER A 66 -45.49 -29.68 11.68
N SER A 67 -44.36 -29.93 12.39
CA SER A 67 -43.41 -31.08 12.34
C SER A 67 -43.92 -32.37 13.06
N PRO A 68 -43.13 -33.41 13.49
CA PRO A 68 -41.84 -34.05 13.09
C PRO A 68 -41.82 -35.64 13.16
N GLN A 69 -40.68 -36.31 12.88
CA GLN A 69 -40.11 -37.59 13.49
C GLN A 69 -38.93 -38.13 12.61
N GLN A 70 -37.65 -38.29 13.02
CA GLN A 70 -36.94 -39.28 13.90
C GLN A 70 -37.07 -40.75 13.42
N GLU A 71 -36.07 -41.63 13.19
CA GLU A 71 -34.73 -41.95 13.78
C GLU A 71 -33.79 -42.69 12.77
N GLY A 72 -32.47 -42.81 13.06
CA GLY A 72 -31.39 -43.43 12.21
C GLY A 72 -31.21 -44.96 12.38
N PRO A 73 -29.99 -45.57 12.38
CA PRO A 73 -28.66 -45.19 11.82
C PRO A 73 -28.03 -46.32 10.92
N VAL A 74 -26.77 -46.15 10.45
CA VAL A 74 -25.66 -47.14 10.29
C VAL A 74 -24.72 -46.78 9.11
N ARG A 75 -23.41 -46.70 9.39
CA ARG A 75 -22.28 -46.66 8.42
C ARG A 75 -21.79 -48.09 8.10
N PRO A 76 -21.12 -48.38 6.97
CA PRO A 76 -19.66 -48.20 6.89
C PRO A 76 -19.10 -47.71 5.52
N GLN A 77 -17.87 -47.18 5.65
CA GLN A 77 -16.86 -46.68 4.71
C GLN A 77 -16.73 -47.32 3.31
N ALA A 78 -16.46 -46.47 2.29
CA ALA A 78 -15.19 -46.42 1.51
C ALA A 78 -15.34 -46.16 -0.03
N ILE A 79 -14.91 -44.95 -0.44
CA ILE A 79 -14.13 -44.55 -1.64
C ILE A 79 -14.70 -44.77 -3.08
N ILE A 80 -14.86 -43.66 -3.83
CA ILE A 80 -14.26 -43.30 -5.16
C ILE A 80 -15.19 -42.40 -6.02
N SER A 81 -14.65 -41.21 -6.37
CA SER A 81 -14.98 -40.24 -7.45
C SER A 81 -16.18 -39.28 -7.37
N PRO A 82 -15.99 -37.96 -7.66
CA PRO A 82 -17.01 -36.94 -7.50
C PRO A 82 -17.80 -36.69 -8.79
N HIS A 83 -19.13 -36.70 -8.68
CA HIS A 83 -20.02 -36.01 -9.61
C HIS A 83 -20.48 -34.70 -8.95
N LEU A 84 -20.32 -33.60 -9.68
CA LEU A 84 -20.88 -32.27 -9.36
C LEU A 84 -22.38 -32.38 -9.10
N ASP A 85 -22.83 -31.84 -7.98
CA ASP A 85 -24.24 -31.51 -7.73
C ASP A 85 -24.40 -30.00 -7.59
N LEU A 86 -25.37 -29.45 -8.33
CA LEU A 86 -25.67 -28.04 -8.49
C LEU A 86 -26.92 -27.70 -7.67
N GLY A 87 -26.76 -26.99 -6.55
CA GLY A 87 -27.93 -26.43 -5.84
C GLY A 87 -27.70 -25.93 -4.42
N GLY A 88 -27.02 -24.81 -4.26
CA GLY A 88 -26.92 -24.04 -3.00
C GLY A 88 -26.51 -22.60 -3.28
N PRO A 89 -26.75 -21.63 -2.37
CA PRO A 89 -26.57 -20.21 -2.63
C PRO A 89 -25.15 -19.92 -3.11
N ARG A 90 -25.04 -19.29 -4.28
CA ARG A 90 -23.78 -19.04 -5.00
C ARG A 90 -22.82 -18.25 -4.10
N ARG A 91 -21.63 -18.81 -3.84
CA ARG A 91 -20.53 -18.10 -3.18
C ARG A 91 -20.04 -16.98 -4.11
N HIS A 92 -19.67 -15.84 -3.54
CA HIS A 92 -19.08 -14.73 -4.30
C HIS A 92 -17.80 -15.19 -5.01
N GLY A 93 -17.77 -15.04 -6.34
CA GLY A 93 -16.55 -14.91 -7.14
C GLY A 93 -15.68 -16.15 -7.33
N ASP A 94 -16.15 -17.18 -8.06
CA ASP A 94 -15.21 -18.05 -8.75
C ASP A 94 -14.58 -17.22 -9.88
N HIS A 95 -13.39 -16.65 -9.66
CA HIS A 95 -12.63 -16.02 -10.74
C HIS A 95 -12.21 -17.09 -11.74
N VAL A 96 -13.02 -17.26 -12.79
CA VAL A 96 -12.77 -18.27 -13.81
C VAL A 96 -11.61 -17.83 -14.69
N VAL A 97 -10.50 -18.57 -14.62
CA VAL A 97 -9.36 -18.38 -15.51
C VAL A 97 -9.72 -18.82 -16.92
N HIS A 98 -9.47 -17.96 -17.90
CA HIS A 98 -9.73 -18.29 -19.31
C HIS A 98 -8.85 -19.48 -19.76
N GLU A 99 -9.42 -20.44 -20.49
CA GLU A 99 -8.75 -21.69 -20.86
C GLU A 99 -7.44 -21.46 -21.62
N THR A 100 -7.41 -20.46 -22.50
CA THR A 100 -6.19 -20.08 -23.25
C THR A 100 -5.02 -19.68 -22.35
N VAL A 101 -5.28 -19.06 -21.19
CA VAL A 101 -4.24 -18.73 -20.21
C VAL A 101 -3.65 -20.00 -19.61
N LEU A 102 -4.50 -20.97 -19.26
CA LEU A 102 -4.07 -22.26 -18.74
C LEU A 102 -3.28 -23.06 -19.78
N GLU A 103 -3.70 -23.04 -21.05
CA GLU A 103 -2.99 -23.67 -22.15
C GLU A 103 -1.62 -23.03 -22.40
N ALA A 104 -1.53 -21.69 -22.37
CA ALA A 104 -0.26 -20.98 -22.51
C ALA A 104 0.72 -21.34 -21.41
N LEU A 105 0.27 -21.39 -20.15
CA LEU A 105 1.10 -21.79 -19.00
C LEU A 105 1.54 -23.26 -19.05
N LYS A 106 0.74 -24.15 -19.65
CA LYS A 106 1.14 -25.53 -19.89
C LYS A 106 2.20 -25.63 -20.99
N LYS A 107 2.07 -24.82 -22.03
CA LYS A 107 2.93 -24.86 -23.22
C LYS A 107 4.28 -24.15 -23.02
N HIS A 108 4.30 -23.07 -22.24
CA HIS A 108 5.46 -22.20 -22.07
C HIS A 108 5.91 -22.19 -20.61
N ALA A 109 7.09 -22.73 -20.35
CA ALA A 109 7.66 -22.76 -19.01
C ALA A 109 8.09 -21.36 -18.53
N ASP A 110 8.56 -20.50 -19.43
CA ASP A 110 8.94 -19.12 -19.13
C ASP A 110 7.70 -18.20 -19.14
N PRO A 111 7.49 -17.35 -18.12
CA PRO A 111 6.31 -16.51 -18.05
C PRO A 111 6.29 -15.42 -19.14
N VAL A 112 7.45 -14.97 -19.62
CA VAL A 112 7.52 -13.97 -20.70
C VAL A 112 7.07 -14.62 -22.00
N ASP A 113 7.55 -15.83 -22.30
CA ASP A 113 7.11 -16.58 -23.49
C ASP A 113 5.60 -16.86 -23.47
N ALA A 114 5.05 -17.24 -22.31
CA ALA A 114 3.61 -17.46 -22.15
C ALA A 114 2.81 -16.17 -22.40
N LEU A 115 3.30 -15.04 -21.87
CA LEU A 115 2.62 -13.75 -22.04
C LEU A 115 2.72 -13.23 -23.46
N VAL A 116 3.87 -13.35 -24.12
CA VAL A 116 4.06 -13.00 -25.54
C VAL A 116 3.25 -13.91 -26.46
N PHE A 117 3.07 -15.19 -26.10
CA PHE A 117 2.19 -16.09 -26.86
C PHE A 117 0.72 -15.64 -26.83
N LEU A 118 0.25 -15.15 -25.67
CA LEU A 118 -1.12 -14.64 -25.50
C LEU A 118 -1.29 -13.22 -26.06
N HIS A 119 -0.26 -12.39 -25.90
CA HIS A 119 -0.23 -10.96 -26.20
C HIS A 119 1.07 -10.60 -26.95
N PRO A 120 1.18 -10.94 -28.25
CA PRO A 120 2.39 -10.67 -29.03
C PRO A 120 2.80 -9.20 -29.06
N GLU A 121 1.82 -8.29 -28.92
CA GLU A 121 2.02 -6.85 -28.85
C GLU A 121 2.89 -6.42 -27.65
N MET A 122 2.90 -7.18 -26.55
CA MET A 122 3.66 -6.85 -25.34
C MET A 122 5.15 -7.20 -25.45
N ALA A 123 5.60 -7.87 -26.51
CA ALA A 123 6.98 -8.34 -26.65
C ALA A 123 8.01 -7.22 -26.56
N ALA A 124 7.72 -6.07 -27.18
CA ALA A 124 8.60 -4.91 -27.14
C ALA A 124 8.69 -4.30 -25.74
N ASP A 125 7.56 -4.22 -25.02
CA ASP A 125 7.49 -3.66 -23.67
C ASP A 125 8.19 -4.58 -22.65
N LEU A 126 7.98 -5.89 -22.76
CA LEU A 126 8.63 -6.89 -21.92
C LEU A 126 10.14 -6.93 -22.13
N ALA A 127 10.64 -6.53 -23.30
CA ALA A 127 12.06 -6.45 -23.59
C ALA A 127 12.73 -5.14 -23.12
N GLN A 128 11.95 -4.15 -22.65
CA GLN A 128 12.49 -2.86 -22.23
C GLN A 128 13.47 -3.02 -21.05
N PRO A 129 14.62 -2.34 -21.07
CA PRO A 129 15.60 -2.42 -20.00
C PRO A 129 15.06 -1.80 -18.71
N ARG A 130 15.31 -2.48 -17.59
CA ARG A 130 14.96 -2.05 -16.23
C ARG A 130 16.16 -2.19 -15.29
N LEU A 131 16.44 -1.16 -14.51
CA LEU A 131 17.45 -1.21 -13.46
C LEU A 131 16.80 -1.66 -12.15
N LEU A 132 17.00 -2.93 -11.80
CA LEU A 132 16.35 -3.54 -10.65
C LEU A 132 17.33 -3.72 -9.49
N LYS A 133 16.90 -3.34 -8.28
CA LYS A 133 17.57 -3.66 -7.03
C LYS A 133 16.87 -4.88 -6.41
N VAL A 134 17.43 -6.06 -6.64
CA VAL A 134 16.84 -7.34 -6.23
C VAL A 134 17.17 -7.64 -4.77
N SER A 135 16.21 -8.15 -4.00
CA SER A 135 16.39 -8.53 -2.59
C SER A 135 17.55 -9.51 -2.41
N GLY A 136 18.41 -9.23 -1.42
CA GLY A 136 19.61 -10.02 -1.13
C GLY A 136 20.80 -9.81 -2.08
N GLU A 137 20.67 -8.98 -3.12
CA GLU A 137 21.77 -8.65 -4.04
C GLU A 137 22.41 -7.29 -3.68
N PRO A 138 23.74 -7.14 -3.74
CA PRO A 138 24.44 -5.96 -3.21
C PRO A 138 24.26 -4.71 -4.10
N GLU A 139 24.15 -4.89 -5.41
CA GLU A 139 24.11 -3.80 -6.38
C GLU A 139 22.92 -3.94 -7.34
N PRO A 140 22.32 -2.82 -7.79
CA PRO A 140 21.32 -2.86 -8.84
C PRO A 140 21.90 -3.42 -10.15
N ARG A 141 21.08 -4.15 -10.91
CA ARG A 141 21.47 -4.73 -12.20
C ARG A 141 20.46 -4.41 -13.29
N TRP A 142 20.96 -4.25 -14.52
CA TRP A 142 20.11 -4.12 -15.69
C TRP A 142 19.52 -5.48 -16.05
N MET A 143 18.20 -5.50 -16.12
CA MET A 143 17.35 -6.62 -16.53
C MET A 143 16.31 -6.10 -17.53
N THR A 144 15.27 -6.87 -17.80
CA THR A 144 14.13 -6.48 -18.63
C THR A 144 12.85 -6.37 -17.82
N GLU A 145 11.82 -5.71 -18.35
CA GLU A 145 10.47 -5.72 -17.74
C GLU A 145 9.95 -7.16 -17.60
N GLY A 146 10.19 -8.03 -18.58
CA GLY A 146 9.86 -9.45 -18.50
C GLY A 146 10.62 -10.22 -17.42
N ASP A 147 11.84 -9.80 -17.08
CA ASP A 147 12.58 -10.42 -15.96
C ASP A 147 11.90 -10.17 -14.60
N LYS A 148 11.09 -9.11 -14.45
CA LYS A 148 10.26 -8.95 -13.25
C LYS A 148 9.29 -10.12 -13.08
N LEU A 149 8.68 -10.59 -14.16
CA LEU A 149 7.80 -11.77 -14.13
C LEU A 149 8.57 -13.02 -13.67
N ARG A 150 9.83 -13.16 -14.11
CA ARG A 150 10.71 -14.27 -13.70
C ARG A 150 11.10 -14.17 -12.23
N LEU A 151 11.41 -12.96 -11.74
CA LEU A 151 11.73 -12.71 -10.33
C LEU A 151 10.53 -13.00 -9.42
N ARG A 152 9.32 -12.56 -9.79
CA ARG A 152 8.08 -12.87 -9.07
C ARG A 152 7.85 -14.37 -8.95
N ARG A 153 8.01 -15.14 -10.02
CA ARG A 153 7.92 -16.62 -9.96
C ARG A 153 8.96 -17.27 -9.06
N GLN A 154 10.10 -16.62 -8.86
CA GLN A 154 11.15 -17.04 -7.92
C GLN A 154 10.91 -16.53 -6.50
N ARG A 155 9.77 -15.84 -6.24
CA ARG A 155 9.46 -15.14 -4.98
C ARG A 155 10.58 -14.18 -4.55
N LYS A 156 11.25 -13.56 -5.52
CA LYS A 156 12.27 -12.54 -5.26
C LYS A 156 11.63 -11.16 -5.35
N LYS A 157 11.51 -10.48 -4.21
CA LYS A 157 11.16 -9.05 -4.16
C LYS A 157 12.27 -8.21 -4.79
N PHE A 158 11.91 -7.08 -5.36
CA PHE A 158 12.82 -6.14 -6.00
C PHE A 158 12.23 -4.74 -5.97
N MET A 159 13.11 -3.74 -6.03
CA MET A 159 12.71 -2.37 -6.36
C MET A 159 13.14 -2.05 -7.78
N ASP A 160 12.26 -1.43 -8.55
CA ASP A 160 12.62 -0.91 -9.86
C ASP A 160 12.95 0.59 -9.75
N ILE A 161 14.24 0.90 -9.94
CA ILE A 161 14.77 2.27 -9.82
C ILE A 161 15.07 2.90 -11.18
N THR A 162 14.58 2.33 -12.28
CA THR A 162 14.91 2.75 -13.65
C THR A 162 14.71 4.25 -13.86
N GLU A 163 13.52 4.75 -13.50
CA GLU A 163 13.12 6.16 -13.68
C GLU A 163 13.64 7.10 -12.57
N HIS A 164 14.27 6.53 -11.54
CA HIS A 164 14.70 7.24 -10.34
C HIS A 164 16.21 7.21 -10.11
N LYS A 165 16.98 6.46 -10.93
CA LYS A 165 18.43 6.24 -10.74
C LYS A 165 19.22 7.55 -10.57
N ASP A 166 18.98 8.52 -11.46
CA ASP A 166 19.72 9.78 -11.49
C ASP A 166 19.29 10.68 -10.32
N PHE A 167 18.02 10.58 -9.93
CA PHE A 167 17.47 11.28 -8.78
C PHE A 167 18.12 10.76 -7.50
N TYR A 168 18.11 9.45 -7.25
CA TYR A 168 18.74 8.85 -6.08
C TYR A 168 20.25 9.10 -6.04
N ALA A 169 20.95 9.00 -7.18
CA ALA A 169 22.38 9.30 -7.25
C ALA A 169 22.69 10.76 -6.84
N LYS A 170 21.87 11.72 -7.28
CA LYS A 170 22.00 13.12 -6.88
C LYS A 170 21.73 13.31 -5.38
N GLN A 171 20.70 12.66 -4.85
CA GLN A 171 20.36 12.76 -3.42
C GLN A 171 21.44 12.18 -2.52
N LYS A 172 22.06 11.05 -2.89
CA LYS A 172 23.20 10.46 -2.16
C LYS A 172 24.39 11.43 -2.06
N ASN A 173 24.64 12.19 -3.13
CA ASN A 173 25.71 13.19 -3.18
C ASN A 173 25.34 14.51 -2.46
N GLN A 174 24.04 14.79 -2.26
CA GLN A 174 23.51 15.99 -1.61
C GLN A 174 23.15 15.77 -0.12
N ALA A 175 23.36 14.56 0.41
CA ALA A 175 23.03 14.16 1.79
C ALA A 175 23.68 15.04 2.89
N SER A 176 24.57 15.97 2.52
CA SER A 176 25.19 16.95 3.43
C SER A 176 24.54 18.34 3.48
N THR A 177 23.57 18.68 2.61
CA THR A 177 23.08 20.07 2.48
C THR A 177 21.57 20.30 2.35
N ALA A 178 20.76 19.26 2.14
CA ALA A 178 19.29 19.39 2.11
C ALA A 178 18.68 18.76 3.36
N VAL A 179 17.63 19.37 3.93
CA VAL A 179 16.90 18.87 5.11
C VAL A 179 16.32 17.48 4.83
N ALA A 180 17.12 16.45 5.10
CA ALA A 180 16.68 15.09 5.38
C ALA A 180 15.91 15.12 6.71
N GLY A 181 14.73 14.51 6.73
CA GLY A 181 13.73 14.75 7.77
C GLY A 181 14.16 14.16 9.10
N LYS A 182 14.35 15.01 10.12
CA LYS A 182 14.36 14.53 11.51
C LYS A 182 12.95 14.04 11.84
N ALA A 183 12.84 12.80 12.32
CA ALA A 183 11.58 12.25 12.79
C ALA A 183 10.88 13.19 13.79
N HIS A 184 9.59 13.45 13.56
CA HIS A 184 8.72 14.13 14.52
C HIS A 184 8.24 13.08 15.54
N LEU A 185 8.65 13.27 16.80
CA LEU A 185 8.47 12.31 17.88
C LEU A 185 7.81 13.01 19.09
N PRO A 186 6.54 13.45 18.97
CA PRO A 186 5.86 14.14 20.06
C PRO A 186 5.61 13.21 21.26
N ASP A 187 5.45 13.79 22.45
CA ASP A 187 5.00 13.04 23.62
C ASP A 187 3.55 12.58 23.44
N LEU A 188 3.26 11.34 23.85
CA LEU A 188 1.92 10.75 23.77
C LEU A 188 1.01 11.38 24.82
N THR A 189 0.21 12.36 24.40
CA THR A 189 -0.57 13.23 25.32
C THR A 189 -2.04 13.37 24.92
N HIS A 190 -2.46 12.73 23.83
CA HIS A 190 -3.80 12.89 23.26
C HIS A 190 -4.74 11.72 23.60
N GLN A 191 -4.52 11.00 24.71
CA GLN A 191 -5.31 9.81 25.07
C GLN A 191 -6.82 10.09 25.15
N ARG A 192 -7.19 11.26 25.66
CA ARG A 192 -8.59 11.71 25.78
C ARG A 192 -9.25 12.03 24.43
N LEU A 193 -8.46 12.21 23.37
CA LEU A 193 -8.94 12.43 22.01
C LEU A 193 -8.95 11.13 21.23
N VAL A 194 -7.94 10.28 21.40
CA VAL A 194 -7.76 9.03 20.66
C VAL A 194 -8.70 7.92 21.15
N LYS A 195 -8.68 7.58 22.45
CA LYS A 195 -9.41 6.41 22.97
C LYS A 195 -10.93 6.46 22.72
N PRO A 196 -11.61 7.63 22.77
CA PRO A 196 -13.02 7.73 22.41
C PRO A 196 -13.34 7.44 20.93
N LEU A 197 -12.35 7.43 20.03
CA LEU A 197 -12.56 7.11 18.62
C LEU A 197 -12.71 5.60 18.36
N PHE A 198 -12.11 4.74 19.19
CA PHE A 198 -12.07 3.30 18.94
C PHE A 198 -13.45 2.62 18.86
N PRO A 199 -14.45 2.97 19.70
CA PRO A 199 -15.79 2.41 19.56
C PRO A 199 -16.49 2.75 18.24
N HIS A 200 -15.97 3.70 17.45
CA HIS A 200 -16.50 4.05 16.14
C HIS A 200 -15.94 3.17 15.01
N ILE A 201 -14.90 2.37 15.26
CA ILE A 201 -14.36 1.41 14.30
C ILE A 201 -15.42 0.32 14.04
N SER A 202 -15.67 0.03 12.76
CA SER A 202 -16.70 -0.90 12.32
C SER A 202 -16.13 -2.04 11.49
N THR A 203 -15.88 -3.17 12.14
CA THR A 203 -15.45 -4.42 11.48
C THR A 203 -16.44 -4.88 10.40
N LYS A 204 -17.73 -4.60 10.59
CA LYS A 204 -18.76 -4.84 9.55
C LYS A 204 -18.50 -4.03 8.27
N ARG A 205 -18.14 -2.75 8.39
CA ARG A 205 -17.83 -1.89 7.23
C ARG A 205 -16.52 -2.35 6.58
N MET A 206 -15.50 -2.62 7.38
CA MET A 206 -14.22 -3.16 6.91
C MET A 206 -14.41 -4.44 6.11
N SER A 207 -15.14 -5.42 6.66
CA SER A 207 -15.47 -6.68 5.97
C SER A 207 -16.20 -6.47 4.64
N ALA A 208 -17.12 -5.51 4.57
CA ALA A 208 -17.82 -5.17 3.32
C ALA A 208 -16.90 -4.56 2.26
N VAL A 209 -15.95 -3.71 2.66
CA VAL A 209 -14.94 -3.14 1.75
C VAL A 209 -13.98 -4.23 1.26
N VAL A 210 -13.45 -5.07 2.16
CA VAL A 210 -12.60 -6.21 1.77
C VAL A 210 -13.33 -7.11 0.79
N SER A 211 -14.58 -7.47 1.07
CA SER A 211 -15.39 -8.30 0.17
C SER A 211 -15.63 -7.65 -1.19
N HIS A 212 -15.69 -6.32 -1.28
CA HIS A 212 -15.82 -5.63 -2.56
C HIS A 212 -14.50 -5.61 -3.33
N MET A 213 -13.42 -5.15 -2.69
CA MET A 213 -12.11 -4.98 -3.31
C MET A 213 -11.45 -6.32 -3.71
N THR A 214 -11.74 -7.39 -3.00
CA THR A 214 -11.31 -8.76 -3.35
C THR A 214 -12.21 -9.41 -4.40
N GLY A 215 -13.32 -8.77 -4.76
CA GLY A 215 -14.22 -9.21 -5.83
C GLY A 215 -13.78 -8.76 -7.23
N PHE A 216 -12.80 -7.88 -7.35
CA PHE A 216 -12.12 -7.62 -8.62
C PHE A 216 -11.26 -8.84 -8.99
N TYR A 217 -11.17 -9.18 -10.29
CA TYR A 217 -10.37 -10.33 -10.74
C TYR A 217 -8.91 -10.24 -10.29
N SER A 218 -8.35 -9.03 -10.37
CA SER A 218 -7.14 -8.60 -9.69
C SER A 218 -7.20 -7.08 -9.56
N ARG A 219 -6.34 -6.49 -8.73
CA ARG A 219 -6.13 -5.05 -8.69
C ARG A 219 -4.80 -4.66 -9.34
N PHE A 220 -4.37 -5.44 -10.34
CA PHE A 220 -3.07 -5.27 -10.99
C PHE A 220 -2.96 -3.90 -11.68
N TYR A 221 -1.92 -3.14 -11.34
CA TYR A 221 -1.74 -1.74 -11.75
C TYR A 221 -1.83 -1.46 -13.26
N GLY A 222 -1.41 -2.44 -14.07
CA GLY A 222 -1.39 -2.33 -15.54
C GLY A 222 -2.69 -2.76 -16.22
N GLY A 223 -3.67 -3.27 -15.47
CA GLY A 223 -4.90 -3.85 -16.00
C GLY A 223 -6.15 -3.00 -15.74
N THR A 224 -7.20 -3.22 -16.54
CA THR A 224 -8.49 -2.53 -16.42
C THR A 224 -9.12 -2.70 -15.03
N TYR A 225 -9.02 -3.88 -14.42
CA TYR A 225 -9.57 -4.08 -13.07
C TYR A 225 -8.80 -3.30 -12.00
N GLY A 226 -7.49 -3.08 -12.17
CA GLY A 226 -6.70 -2.23 -11.28
C GLY A 226 -7.13 -0.76 -11.35
N GLU A 227 -7.36 -0.25 -12.57
CA GLU A 227 -7.91 1.08 -12.81
C GLU A 227 -9.30 1.23 -12.16
N MET A 228 -10.24 0.33 -12.46
CA MET A 228 -11.58 0.33 -11.88
C MET A 228 -11.56 0.25 -10.35
N SER A 229 -10.64 -0.53 -9.78
CA SER A 229 -10.47 -0.61 -8.33
C SER A 229 -10.03 0.72 -7.73
N SER A 230 -9.11 1.44 -8.38
CA SER A 230 -8.67 2.76 -7.91
C SER A 230 -9.76 3.83 -8.03
N GLU A 231 -10.55 3.80 -9.11
CA GLU A 231 -11.70 4.69 -9.26
C GLU A 231 -12.75 4.42 -8.17
N TRP A 232 -13.06 3.16 -7.93
CA TRP A 232 -14.01 2.78 -6.88
C TRP A 232 -13.56 3.21 -5.49
N LEU A 233 -12.28 2.97 -5.14
CA LEU A 233 -11.74 3.34 -3.84
C LEU A 233 -11.76 4.86 -3.65
N HIS A 234 -11.39 5.63 -4.68
CA HIS A 234 -11.49 7.09 -4.66
C HIS A 234 -12.92 7.55 -4.40
N ASP A 235 -13.90 7.03 -5.13
CA ASP A 235 -15.30 7.42 -4.97
C ASP A 235 -15.86 7.01 -3.60
N HIS A 236 -15.40 5.89 -3.05
CA HIS A 236 -15.74 5.49 -1.69
C HIS A 236 -15.18 6.47 -0.66
N ILE A 237 -13.94 6.93 -0.83
CA ILE A 237 -13.33 7.98 0.02
C ILE A 237 -14.08 9.30 -0.12
N ALA A 238 -14.50 9.67 -1.33
CA ALA A 238 -15.30 10.87 -1.56
C ALA A 238 -16.63 10.83 -0.79
N GLN A 239 -17.31 9.68 -0.77
CA GLN A 239 -18.54 9.50 0.03
C GLN A 239 -18.30 9.66 1.54
N ILE A 240 -17.14 9.24 2.04
CA ILE A 240 -16.75 9.45 3.44
C ILE A 240 -16.53 10.95 3.72
N ILE A 241 -15.87 11.66 2.80
CA ILE A 241 -15.64 13.11 2.91
C ILE A 241 -16.97 13.87 2.90
N ASP A 242 -17.91 13.50 2.03
CA ASP A 242 -19.24 14.11 1.95
C ASP A 242 -20.07 13.93 3.23
N ALA A 243 -19.82 12.84 3.96
CA ALA A 243 -20.45 12.56 5.25
C ALA A 243 -19.77 13.27 6.44
N ALA A 244 -18.60 13.88 6.24
CA ALA A 244 -17.86 14.55 7.31
C ALA A 244 -18.60 15.83 7.79
N PRO A 245 -18.50 16.17 9.09
CA PRO A 245 -19.09 17.40 9.61
C PRO A 245 -18.57 18.65 8.90
N PHE A 246 -19.44 19.65 8.76
CA PHE A 246 -19.06 20.96 8.21
C PHE A 246 -17.84 21.54 8.95
N GLY A 247 -16.84 21.98 8.18
CA GLY A 247 -15.58 22.51 8.70
C GLY A 247 -14.44 21.49 8.77
N THR A 248 -14.71 20.22 8.46
CA THR A 248 -13.65 19.21 8.26
C THR A 248 -13.01 19.43 6.90
N HIS A 249 -11.80 20.00 6.88
CA HIS A 249 -11.12 20.35 5.63
C HIS A 249 -10.32 19.18 5.08
N ILE A 250 -10.91 18.46 4.13
CA ILE A 250 -10.29 17.31 3.47
C ILE A 250 -10.22 17.56 1.96
N SER A 251 -9.04 17.37 1.37
CA SER A 251 -8.88 17.26 -0.09
C SER A 251 -8.65 15.82 -0.50
N LEU A 252 -9.10 15.46 -1.71
CA LEU A 252 -8.93 14.15 -2.32
C LEU A 252 -8.39 14.35 -3.73
N GLU A 253 -7.30 13.65 -4.06
CA GLU A 253 -6.69 13.72 -5.39
C GLU A 253 -6.24 12.34 -5.89
N PHE A 254 -6.36 12.15 -7.20
CA PHE A 254 -5.58 11.14 -7.90
C PHE A 254 -4.16 11.65 -8.13
N PHE A 255 -3.17 10.81 -7.83
CA PHE A 255 -1.82 10.94 -8.34
C PHE A 255 -1.66 9.99 -9.52
N THR A 256 -1.70 10.55 -10.74
CA THR A 256 -1.69 9.80 -11.99
C THR A 256 -0.29 9.33 -12.37
N HIS A 257 -0.20 8.14 -12.96
CA HIS A 257 1.05 7.53 -13.42
C HIS A 257 1.05 7.33 -14.94
N SER A 258 2.14 6.77 -15.48
CA SER A 258 2.20 6.33 -16.89
C SER A 258 1.42 5.04 -17.17
N PHE A 259 0.91 4.39 -16.13
CA PHE A 259 0.06 3.20 -16.17
C PHE A 259 -1.36 3.52 -15.68
N PRO A 260 -2.36 2.68 -15.99
CA PRO A 260 -3.78 3.01 -15.78
C PRO A 260 -4.17 3.29 -14.32
N GLN A 261 -3.73 2.44 -13.38
CA GLN A 261 -4.11 2.62 -11.97
C GLN A 261 -3.45 3.86 -11.36
N SER A 262 -4.25 4.74 -10.75
CA SER A 262 -3.74 5.93 -10.05
C SER A 262 -3.54 5.65 -8.57
N SER A 263 -2.52 6.27 -7.96
CA SER A 263 -2.47 6.36 -6.49
C SER A 263 -3.51 7.37 -6.01
N ILE A 264 -4.00 7.22 -4.77
CA ILE A 264 -4.99 8.13 -4.19
C ILE A 264 -4.38 8.81 -2.96
N ILE A 265 -4.60 10.11 -2.82
CA ILE A 265 -4.15 10.90 -1.67
C ILE A 265 -5.35 11.64 -1.09
N ALA A 266 -5.74 11.29 0.14
CA ALA A 266 -6.69 12.05 0.94
C ALA A 266 -5.94 12.83 2.02
N ARG A 267 -6.27 14.11 2.22
CA ARG A 267 -5.47 15.02 3.04
C ARG A 267 -6.33 15.86 3.97
N PHE A 268 -6.14 15.69 5.27
CA PHE A 268 -6.66 16.60 6.30
C PHE A 268 -5.78 17.84 6.40
N GLU A 269 -6.39 19.02 6.33
CA GLU A 269 -5.70 20.30 6.48
C GLU A 269 -5.92 20.90 7.87
N PRO A 270 -4.88 21.54 8.46
CA PRO A 270 -5.09 22.39 9.62
C PRO A 270 -5.95 23.59 9.26
N LYS A 271 -6.68 24.15 10.23
CA LYS A 271 -7.49 25.37 10.02
C LYS A 271 -6.70 26.52 9.40
N VAL A 272 -5.44 26.66 9.80
CA VAL A 272 -4.51 27.64 9.26
C VAL A 272 -3.32 26.89 8.68
N ARG A 273 -3.16 26.99 7.36
CA ARG A 273 -2.02 26.38 6.65
C ARG A 273 -0.70 26.99 7.14
N ASN A 274 0.24 26.13 7.50
CA ASN A 274 1.60 26.52 7.86
C ASN A 274 2.59 25.54 7.23
N ALA A 275 3.25 25.97 6.16
CA ALA A 275 4.23 25.17 5.42
C ALA A 275 5.50 24.81 6.23
N SER A 276 5.67 25.36 7.43
CA SER A 276 6.78 25.01 8.31
C SER A 276 6.51 23.79 9.18
N LEU A 277 5.24 23.40 9.34
CA LEU A 277 4.83 22.23 10.12
C LEU A 277 5.14 20.95 9.35
N PRO A 278 5.51 19.85 10.04
CA PRO A 278 5.75 18.57 9.40
C PRO A 278 4.46 17.97 8.84
N LEU A 279 4.57 17.29 7.70
CA LEU A 279 3.54 16.43 7.14
C LEU A 279 3.63 15.04 7.77
N THR A 280 2.48 14.51 8.17
CA THR A 280 2.29 13.11 8.60
C THR A 280 1.64 12.32 7.47
N ILE A 281 2.15 11.13 7.16
CA ILE A 281 1.62 10.25 6.10
C ILE A 281 1.31 8.88 6.68
N LEU A 282 0.13 8.36 6.36
CA LEU A 282 -0.23 6.95 6.50
C LEU A 282 -0.34 6.37 5.09
N GLY A 283 0.25 5.19 4.86
CA GLY A 283 0.30 4.53 3.55
C GLY A 283 -0.11 3.07 3.63
N ALA A 284 -0.69 2.60 2.53
CA ALA A 284 -0.94 1.20 2.19
C ALA A 284 -0.94 1.11 0.66
N HIS A 285 -0.71 -0.05 0.07
CA HIS A 285 -0.85 -0.21 -1.38
C HIS A 285 -2.19 -0.83 -1.76
N GLN A 286 -2.74 -0.42 -2.90
CA GLN A 286 -4.07 -0.85 -3.35
C GLN A 286 -4.03 -1.90 -4.45
N ASP A 287 -2.87 -2.12 -5.08
CA ASP A 287 -2.74 -3.12 -6.13
C ASP A 287 -2.72 -4.55 -5.56
N SER A 288 -2.79 -5.51 -6.47
CA SER A 288 -2.52 -6.92 -6.18
C SER A 288 -1.92 -7.58 -7.41
N ALA A 289 -1.05 -8.56 -7.22
CA ALA A 289 -0.44 -9.30 -8.31
C ALA A 289 -0.46 -10.80 -8.07
N ASN A 290 -0.57 -11.56 -9.17
CA ASN A 290 -0.33 -13.00 -9.13
C ASN A 290 1.10 -13.31 -9.59
N TYR A 291 1.94 -13.83 -8.69
CA TYR A 291 3.36 -14.05 -8.96
C TYR A 291 3.61 -15.26 -9.86
N LEU A 292 2.65 -16.16 -10.02
CA LEU A 292 2.74 -17.23 -11.01
C LEU A 292 2.60 -16.65 -12.42
N PHE A 293 1.59 -15.81 -12.65
CA PHE A 293 1.33 -15.19 -13.95
C PHE A 293 0.34 -14.02 -13.85
N PRO A 294 0.59 -12.86 -14.47
CA PRO A 294 -0.20 -11.63 -14.26
C PRO A 294 -1.66 -11.70 -14.75
N LEU A 295 -2.02 -12.67 -15.60
CA LEU A 295 -3.40 -12.88 -16.06
C LEU A 295 -4.19 -13.87 -15.20
N LEU A 296 -3.59 -14.38 -14.13
CA LEU A 296 -4.30 -15.18 -13.12
C LEU A 296 -4.99 -14.25 -12.10
N PRO A 297 -6.04 -14.74 -11.42
CA PRO A 297 -6.69 -13.97 -10.37
C PRO A 297 -5.72 -13.64 -9.24
N ALA A 298 -5.90 -12.47 -8.64
CA ALA A 298 -5.17 -12.05 -7.45
C ALA A 298 -6.14 -11.30 -6.54
N PRO A 299 -6.93 -12.00 -5.71
CA PRO A 299 -7.89 -11.35 -4.84
C PRO A 299 -7.19 -10.41 -3.85
N GLY A 300 -5.97 -10.75 -3.39
CA GLY A 300 -5.11 -9.85 -2.62
C GLY A 300 -5.79 -9.36 -1.35
N ALA A 301 -6.40 -10.26 -0.59
CA ALA A 301 -7.22 -9.90 0.56
C ALA A 301 -6.36 -9.40 1.72
N ASP A 302 -5.27 -10.09 1.98
CA ASP A 302 -4.30 -9.70 2.98
C ASP A 302 -3.23 -8.77 2.40
N ASP A 303 -2.71 -9.07 1.20
CA ASP A 303 -1.69 -8.28 0.47
C ASP A 303 -2.31 -7.53 -0.75
N ASP A 304 -2.63 -6.24 -0.64
CA ASP A 304 -2.72 -5.43 0.59
C ASP A 304 -4.10 -4.76 0.74
N CYS A 305 -5.16 -5.51 0.44
CA CYS A 305 -6.50 -5.02 0.75
C CYS A 305 -6.67 -4.81 2.27
N SER A 306 -5.99 -5.62 3.10
CA SER A 306 -6.07 -5.47 4.55
C SER A 306 -5.51 -4.14 5.04
N GLY A 307 -4.29 -3.75 4.67
CA GLY A 307 -3.67 -2.47 5.02
C GLY A 307 -4.45 -1.29 4.46
N SER A 308 -4.84 -1.39 3.19
CA SER A 308 -5.71 -0.41 2.51
C SER A 308 -7.01 -0.15 3.28
N VAL A 309 -7.69 -1.19 3.77
CA VAL A 309 -8.94 -1.07 4.53
C VAL A 309 -8.68 -0.58 5.96
N SER A 310 -7.59 -0.99 6.60
CA SER A 310 -7.20 -0.53 7.94
C SER A 310 -7.01 0.98 7.97
N ILE A 311 -6.28 1.56 7.00
CA ILE A 311 -6.10 3.02 6.93
C ILE A 311 -7.38 3.75 6.45
N LEU A 312 -8.22 3.10 5.63
CA LEU A 312 -9.50 3.66 5.18
C LEU A 312 -10.50 3.79 6.33
N GLU A 313 -10.59 2.79 7.21
CA GLU A 313 -11.46 2.87 8.36
C GLU A 313 -10.97 3.91 9.37
N ALA A 314 -9.65 4.04 9.55
CA ALA A 314 -9.06 5.12 10.36
C ALA A 314 -9.40 6.49 9.78
N PHE A 315 -9.24 6.66 8.45
CA PHE A 315 -9.63 7.87 7.73
C PHE A 315 -11.12 8.19 7.95
N ARG A 316 -12.00 7.20 7.82
CA ARG A 316 -13.44 7.37 8.04
C ARG A 316 -13.77 7.83 9.44
N VAL A 317 -13.23 7.17 10.46
CA VAL A 317 -13.46 7.52 11.86
C VAL A 317 -13.01 8.96 12.14
N LEU A 318 -11.84 9.37 11.62
CA LEU A 318 -11.33 10.72 11.77
C LEU A 318 -12.21 11.75 11.02
N ALA A 319 -12.58 11.47 9.78
CA ALA A 319 -13.42 12.34 8.95
C ALA A 319 -14.80 12.57 9.58
N GLU A 320 -15.53 11.49 9.91
CA GLU A 320 -16.86 11.57 10.52
C GLU A 320 -16.83 12.21 11.93
N SER A 321 -15.69 12.17 12.61
CA SER A 321 -15.51 12.82 13.92
C SER A 321 -15.14 14.30 13.84
N GLY A 322 -14.88 14.83 12.64
CA GLY A 322 -14.46 16.21 12.44
C GLY A 322 -12.99 16.46 12.79
N PHE A 323 -12.11 15.50 12.49
CA PHE A 323 -10.68 15.64 12.71
C PHE A 323 -10.12 16.86 11.99
N THR A 324 -9.47 17.74 12.74
CA THR A 324 -8.79 18.92 12.22
C THR A 324 -7.42 19.00 12.85
N PRO A 325 -6.35 18.66 12.11
CA PRO A 325 -5.04 18.56 12.71
C PRO A 325 -4.50 19.96 13.10
N LYS A 326 -3.68 20.01 14.14
CA LYS A 326 -3.17 21.28 14.71
C LYS A 326 -1.71 21.56 14.38
N ASN A 327 -0.90 20.51 14.33
CA ASN A 327 0.57 20.55 14.27
C ASN A 327 1.11 20.14 12.89
N GLY A 328 0.26 20.08 11.87
CA GLY A 328 0.65 19.77 10.50
C GLY A 328 -0.49 19.08 9.75
N PRO A 329 -0.42 18.98 8.43
CA PRO A 329 -1.37 18.19 7.66
C PRO A 329 -1.16 16.68 7.88
N VAL A 330 -2.23 15.91 7.67
CA VAL A 330 -2.19 14.44 7.67
C VAL A 330 -2.67 13.94 6.33
N GLU A 331 -1.88 13.10 5.66
CA GLU A 331 -2.24 12.46 4.40
C GLU A 331 -2.42 10.95 4.58
N PHE A 332 -3.41 10.40 3.90
CA PHE A 332 -3.66 8.96 3.74
C PHE A 332 -3.44 8.62 2.27
N HIS A 333 -2.52 7.69 2.01
CA HIS A 333 -2.08 7.31 0.67
C HIS A 333 -2.47 5.86 0.39
N TRP A 334 -3.04 5.64 -0.79
CA TRP A 334 -3.23 4.31 -1.36
C TRP A 334 -2.37 4.21 -2.63
N TYR A 335 -1.21 3.57 -2.51
CA TYR A 335 -0.22 3.52 -3.57
C TYR A 335 -0.62 2.52 -4.66
N ALA A 336 -0.53 2.94 -5.91
CA ALA A 336 -0.59 2.03 -7.03
C ALA A 336 0.78 1.39 -7.30
N ALA A 337 0.77 0.19 -7.88
CA ALA A 337 1.98 -0.46 -8.40
C ALA A 337 3.12 -0.66 -7.37
N GLU A 338 2.81 -1.03 -6.13
CA GLU A 338 3.81 -1.56 -5.18
C GLU A 338 4.48 -2.78 -5.82
N GLU A 339 3.66 -3.66 -6.38
CA GLU A 339 4.07 -4.96 -6.87
C GLU A 339 4.92 -4.87 -8.15
N ALA A 340 4.90 -3.70 -8.80
CA ALA A 340 5.76 -3.34 -9.92
C ALA A 340 7.21 -2.99 -9.52
N GLY A 341 7.49 -2.96 -8.22
CA GLY A 341 8.75 -2.55 -7.63
C GLY A 341 8.69 -1.14 -7.04
N LEU A 342 7.63 -0.84 -6.28
CA LEU A 342 7.34 0.42 -5.58
C LEU A 342 7.12 1.63 -6.48
N TRP A 343 6.52 1.47 -7.66
CA TRP A 343 6.44 2.56 -8.64
C TRP A 343 5.60 3.74 -8.14
N GLY A 344 4.45 3.48 -7.52
CA GLY A 344 3.57 4.56 -7.06
C GLY A 344 4.19 5.37 -5.93
N SER A 345 4.69 4.71 -4.89
CA SER A 345 5.31 5.39 -3.74
C SER A 345 6.61 6.09 -4.12
N GLN A 346 7.43 5.53 -5.02
CA GLN A 346 8.64 6.21 -5.52
C GLN A 346 8.30 7.50 -6.27
N ALA A 347 7.27 7.49 -7.11
CA ALA A 347 6.81 8.68 -7.82
C ALA A 347 6.32 9.76 -6.84
N ILE A 348 5.51 9.39 -5.85
CA ILE A 348 4.99 10.31 -4.83
C ILE A 348 6.13 10.84 -3.94
N ALA A 349 7.00 9.97 -3.41
CA ALA A 349 8.10 10.37 -2.54
C ALA A 349 9.06 11.32 -3.26
N ARG A 350 9.37 11.05 -4.53
CA ARG A 350 10.13 11.95 -5.41
C ARG A 350 9.41 13.28 -5.58
N TYR A 351 8.13 13.28 -5.93
CA TYR A 351 7.34 14.50 -6.08
C TYR A 351 7.35 15.34 -4.81
N LYS A 352 7.09 14.73 -3.64
CA LYS A 352 7.14 15.44 -2.34
C LYS A 352 8.52 16.03 -2.06
N LYS A 353 9.61 15.32 -2.41
CA LYS A 353 11.00 15.83 -2.31
C LYS A 353 11.27 17.00 -3.25
N GLU A 354 10.82 16.93 -4.49
CA GLU A 354 10.95 18.03 -5.47
C GLU A 354 10.14 19.26 -5.04
N GLN A 355 9.00 19.07 -4.37
CA GLN A 355 8.21 20.15 -3.76
C GLN A 355 8.77 20.66 -2.43
N GLY A 356 9.89 20.11 -1.94
CA GLY A 356 10.49 20.52 -0.66
C GLY A 356 9.63 20.23 0.57
N GLN A 357 8.77 19.22 0.50
CA GLN A 357 7.87 18.85 1.61
C GLN A 357 8.67 18.34 2.81
N LYS A 358 8.26 18.75 4.01
CA LYS A 358 8.85 18.31 5.27
C LYS A 358 8.03 17.15 5.83
N ILE A 359 8.35 15.92 5.45
CA ILE A 359 7.69 14.74 6.03
C ILE A 359 8.34 14.47 7.39
N GLY A 360 7.54 14.56 8.46
CA GLY A 360 7.99 14.33 9.84
C GLY A 360 7.79 12.90 10.31
N ALA A 361 6.80 12.20 9.76
CA ALA A 361 6.58 10.78 10.00
C ALA A 361 5.74 10.18 8.86
N MET A 362 6.19 9.06 8.32
CA MET A 362 5.43 8.21 7.40
C MET A 362 5.28 6.83 8.05
N LEU A 363 4.07 6.27 8.02
CA LEU A 363 3.79 4.93 8.52
C LEU A 363 3.10 4.11 7.44
N GLU A 364 3.72 3.01 7.07
CA GLU A 364 3.18 2.01 6.15
C GLU A 364 2.40 0.93 6.91
N PHE A 365 1.31 0.48 6.30
CA PHE A 365 0.49 -0.65 6.72
C PHE A 365 0.39 -1.60 5.52
N ASP A 366 1.03 -2.75 5.63
CA ASP A 366 1.06 -3.74 4.57
C ASP A 366 0.97 -5.13 5.20
N MET A 367 -0.11 -5.83 4.86
CA MET A 367 -0.63 -7.04 5.51
C MET A 367 -0.97 -6.83 6.99
N THR A 368 -2.26 -6.90 7.31
CA THR A 368 -2.80 -6.51 8.62
C THR A 368 -3.92 -7.43 9.13
N ALA A 369 -4.18 -8.56 8.45
CA ALA A 369 -5.36 -9.38 8.73
C ALA A 369 -5.04 -10.81 9.15
N PHE A 370 -4.03 -11.46 8.59
CA PHE A 370 -3.78 -12.86 8.82
C PHE A 370 -3.10 -13.09 10.18
N ILE A 371 -3.61 -14.11 10.89
CA ILE A 371 -3.02 -14.60 12.12
C ILE A 371 -2.59 -16.04 11.90
N GLY A 372 -1.28 -16.28 11.96
CA GLY A 372 -0.72 -17.63 11.91
C GLY A 372 -1.28 -18.54 13.01
N ARG A 373 -1.73 -19.75 12.66
CA ARG A 373 -2.36 -20.69 13.61
C ARG A 373 -1.42 -21.08 14.75
N ASN A 374 -0.13 -21.14 14.43
CA ASN A 374 0.94 -21.49 15.36
C ASN A 374 1.71 -20.25 15.86
N ALA A 375 1.21 -19.04 15.58
CA ALA A 375 1.81 -17.82 16.10
C ALA A 375 1.87 -17.89 17.63
N THR A 376 2.97 -17.38 18.19
CA THR A 376 3.15 -17.40 19.65
C THR A 376 2.05 -16.58 20.35
N GLU A 377 1.68 -15.47 19.73
CA GLU A 377 0.56 -14.61 20.12
C GLU A 377 0.17 -13.72 18.93
N GLU A 378 -1.07 -13.23 18.90
CA GLU A 378 -1.48 -12.14 18.01
C GLU A 378 -0.68 -10.88 18.35
N SER A 379 -0.09 -10.20 17.36
CA SER A 379 0.72 -9.01 17.61
C SER A 379 0.77 -8.05 16.43
N ILE A 380 1.15 -6.80 16.68
CA ILE A 380 1.58 -5.88 15.63
C ILE A 380 3.10 -6.01 15.45
N GLY A 381 3.54 -6.40 14.27
CA GLY A 381 4.94 -6.35 13.86
C GLY A 381 5.33 -4.96 13.40
N LEU A 382 6.48 -4.46 13.85
CA LEU A 382 7.13 -3.28 13.29
C LEU A 382 8.45 -3.67 12.65
N VAL A 383 8.68 -3.29 11.40
CA VAL A 383 9.90 -3.66 10.68
C VAL A 383 11.01 -2.64 10.94
N SER A 384 12.21 -3.11 11.29
CA SER A 384 13.40 -2.26 11.46
C SER A 384 14.26 -2.16 10.19
N THR A 385 14.22 -3.16 9.32
CA THR A 385 15.01 -3.19 8.09
C THR A 385 14.68 -1.98 7.21
N GLN A 386 15.66 -1.13 6.95
CA GLN A 386 15.52 0.09 6.11
C GLN A 386 14.42 1.07 6.57
N ALA A 387 13.99 0.99 7.83
CA ALA A 387 13.09 1.94 8.48
C ALA A 387 13.89 2.98 9.29
N ASP A 388 13.23 4.07 9.70
CA ASP A 388 13.80 5.04 10.64
C ASP A 388 13.72 4.51 12.07
N GLU A 389 14.88 4.21 12.67
CA GLU A 389 14.96 3.61 14.00
C GLU A 389 14.25 4.43 15.08
N ALA A 390 14.35 5.76 15.03
CA ALA A 390 13.76 6.63 16.05
C ALA A 390 12.24 6.63 15.96
N LEU A 391 11.69 6.67 14.74
CA LEU A 391 10.26 6.56 14.50
C LEU A 391 9.74 5.16 14.83
N THR A 392 10.44 4.09 14.46
CA THR A 392 10.06 2.71 14.81
C THR A 392 9.98 2.52 16.33
N ASN A 393 10.96 3.03 17.08
CA ASN A 393 10.94 2.98 18.54
C ASN A 393 9.80 3.83 19.16
N TRP A 394 9.44 4.95 18.52
CA TRP A 394 8.28 5.74 18.93
C TRP A 394 6.97 5.00 18.63
N MET A 395 6.87 4.30 17.50
CA MET A 395 5.74 3.44 17.14
C MET A 395 5.52 2.30 18.15
N VAL A 396 6.59 1.69 18.68
CA VAL A 396 6.48 0.71 19.77
C VAL A 396 5.81 1.33 21.01
N LYS A 397 6.17 2.57 21.37
CA LYS A 397 5.55 3.27 22.50
C LYS A 397 4.09 3.61 22.23
N LEU A 398 3.80 4.10 21.02
CA LEU A 398 2.44 4.42 20.58
C LEU A 398 1.55 3.18 20.66
N SER A 399 1.98 2.07 20.07
CA SER A 399 1.21 0.84 20.06
C SER A 399 0.96 0.31 21.47
N LYS A 400 1.98 0.31 22.34
CA LYS A 400 1.81 -0.08 23.76
C LYS A 400 0.83 0.79 24.56
N GLU A 401 0.66 2.06 24.19
CA GLU A 401 -0.26 2.98 24.87
C GLU A 401 -1.72 2.80 24.42
N TYR A 402 -1.92 2.41 23.16
CA TYR A 402 -3.22 2.51 22.50
C TYR A 402 -3.82 1.18 22.06
N VAL A 403 -2.99 0.21 21.69
CA VAL A 403 -3.44 -1.07 21.12
C VAL A 403 -3.37 -2.15 22.20
N SER A 404 -4.38 -3.02 22.25
CA SER A 404 -4.50 -4.06 23.28
C SER A 404 -3.61 -5.28 23.06
N ILE A 405 -3.08 -5.47 21.85
CA ILE A 405 -2.21 -6.60 21.49
C ILE A 405 -0.74 -6.20 21.58
N PRO A 406 0.17 -7.16 21.85
CA PRO A 406 1.60 -6.94 21.87
C PRO A 406 2.13 -6.30 20.59
N THR A 407 3.27 -5.63 20.71
CA THR A 407 4.04 -5.13 19.56
C THR A 407 5.47 -5.65 19.62
N ARG A 408 5.99 -6.05 18.48
CA ARG A 408 7.33 -6.62 18.30
C ARG A 408 8.06 -5.90 17.18
N ILE A 409 9.38 -5.96 17.20
CA ILE A 409 10.21 -5.47 16.10
C ILE A 409 10.76 -6.69 15.37
N TYR A 410 10.61 -6.71 14.06
CA TYR A 410 11.09 -7.76 13.17
C TYR A 410 12.07 -7.23 12.14
N GLU A 411 12.93 -8.12 11.66
CA GLU A 411 13.87 -7.85 10.57
C GLU A 411 13.42 -8.59 9.31
N LEU A 412 13.47 -7.90 8.18
CA LEU A 412 13.32 -8.48 6.84
C LEU A 412 14.67 -8.53 6.13
N ALA A 413 14.76 -9.34 5.07
CA ALA A 413 15.86 -9.24 4.12
C ALA A 413 15.91 -7.85 3.48
N ALA A 414 17.10 -7.36 3.16
CA ALA A 414 17.26 -6.08 2.49
C ALA A 414 16.46 -6.07 1.17
N GLN A 415 15.67 -5.01 0.92
CA GLN A 415 14.77 -4.89 -0.23
C GLN A 415 13.63 -5.91 -0.30
N ALA A 416 13.29 -6.53 0.84
CA ALA A 416 12.04 -7.29 1.01
C ALA A 416 10.95 -6.49 1.73
N GLY A 417 11.13 -5.19 1.95
CA GLY A 417 10.11 -4.31 2.51
C GLY A 417 9.16 -3.75 1.45
N SER A 418 8.35 -2.79 1.85
CA SER A 418 7.24 -2.20 1.10
C SER A 418 7.46 -0.68 0.84
N ASP A 419 6.40 0.06 0.58
CA ASP A 419 6.39 1.45 0.11
C ASP A 419 7.11 2.46 1.03
N TYR A 420 7.22 2.20 2.35
CA TYR A 420 8.02 3.02 3.27
C TYR A 420 9.48 3.20 2.79
N MET A 421 10.01 2.22 2.06
CA MET A 421 11.37 2.26 1.52
C MET A 421 11.58 3.37 0.50
N SER A 422 10.55 3.74 -0.26
CA SER A 422 10.59 4.86 -1.20
C SER A 422 10.85 6.20 -0.47
N PHE A 423 10.33 6.32 0.74
CA PHE A 423 10.50 7.49 1.59
C PHE A 423 11.85 7.45 2.33
N THR A 424 12.25 6.32 2.91
CA THR A 424 13.54 6.22 3.62
C THR A 424 14.74 6.40 2.70
N GLN A 425 14.66 5.95 1.43
CA GLN A 425 15.70 6.23 0.42
C GLN A 425 15.90 7.72 0.14
N LEU A 426 14.91 8.55 0.41
CA LEU A 426 14.97 10.00 0.30
C LEU A 426 15.23 10.69 1.65
N ASN A 427 15.62 9.91 2.65
CA ASN A 427 15.87 10.31 4.03
C ASN A 427 14.64 10.95 4.69
N TYR A 428 13.45 10.44 4.39
CA TYR A 428 12.26 10.75 5.17
C TYR A 428 12.06 9.70 6.27
N PRO A 429 11.70 10.14 7.49
CA PRO A 429 11.49 9.25 8.62
C PRO A 429 10.24 8.40 8.37
N SER A 430 10.44 7.09 8.19
CA SER A 430 9.36 6.17 7.81
C SER A 430 9.45 4.87 8.59
N ALA A 431 8.31 4.38 9.07
CA ALA A 431 8.16 3.11 9.78
C ALA A 431 7.16 2.22 9.05
N PHE A 432 7.12 0.93 9.40
CA PHE A 432 6.29 -0.07 8.74
C PHE A 432 5.67 -1.00 9.79
N ALA A 433 4.33 -1.12 9.77
CA ALA A 433 3.54 -2.03 10.58
C ALA A 433 2.97 -3.17 9.73
N THR A 434 3.07 -4.41 10.23
CA THR A 434 2.65 -5.65 9.57
C THR A 434 2.13 -6.68 10.58
N GLU A 435 1.45 -7.72 10.13
CA GLU A 435 0.65 -8.67 10.92
C GLU A 435 1.40 -9.72 11.76
N GLY A 436 2.66 -10.03 11.46
CA GLY A 436 3.31 -11.20 12.08
C GLY A 436 4.84 -11.22 12.06
N ASP A 437 5.40 -12.27 12.67
CA ASP A 437 6.84 -12.56 12.63
C ASP A 437 7.17 -13.31 11.32
N PRO A 438 7.86 -12.68 10.35
CA PRO A 438 8.16 -13.29 9.05
C PRO A 438 9.17 -14.45 9.13
N MET A 439 9.81 -14.67 10.29
CA MET A 439 10.89 -15.64 10.45
C MET A 439 10.60 -16.74 11.48
N HIS A 440 9.41 -16.73 12.11
CA HIS A 440 9.04 -17.74 13.09
C HIS A 440 9.00 -19.15 12.46
N ASN A 441 9.91 -20.03 12.86
CA ASN A 441 10.09 -21.36 12.25
C ASN A 441 10.43 -21.35 10.75
N GLY A 442 11.00 -20.25 10.26
CA GLY A 442 11.40 -20.05 8.87
C GLY A 442 10.35 -19.32 8.04
N PHE A 443 10.78 -18.68 6.96
CA PHE A 443 9.90 -17.90 6.08
C PHE A 443 8.79 -18.77 5.46
N PRO A 444 7.51 -18.32 5.42
CA PRO A 444 7.02 -16.96 5.70
C PRO A 444 6.68 -16.67 7.17
N GLY A 445 6.99 -17.58 8.09
CA GLY A 445 6.74 -17.38 9.51
C GLY A 445 5.26 -17.40 9.87
N ASP A 446 4.83 -16.39 10.63
CA ASP A 446 3.44 -16.18 11.05
C ASP A 446 2.62 -15.36 10.04
N MET A 447 3.21 -14.98 8.90
CA MET A 447 2.59 -14.19 7.82
C MET A 447 1.74 -15.07 6.89
N ASP A 448 0.80 -14.48 6.15
CA ASP A 448 -0.01 -15.20 5.16
C ASP A 448 0.87 -15.92 4.10
N PRO A 449 0.85 -17.27 4.02
CA PRO A 449 1.63 -18.01 3.02
C PRO A 449 1.05 -17.93 1.59
N TYR A 450 -0.18 -17.44 1.44
CA TYR A 450 -0.95 -17.42 0.21
C TYR A 450 -0.79 -16.14 -0.61
N VAL A 451 -0.14 -15.10 -0.05
CA VAL A 451 0.13 -13.82 -0.73
C VAL A 451 0.67 -13.99 -2.14
N HIS A 452 0.30 -13.04 -2.99
CA HIS A 452 0.59 -13.03 -4.43
C HIS A 452 -0.02 -14.22 -5.21
N GLY A 453 -1.03 -14.88 -4.66
CA GLY A 453 -1.67 -16.07 -5.20
C GLY A 453 -3.19 -15.94 -5.31
N VAL A 454 -3.82 -16.98 -5.87
CA VAL A 454 -5.29 -17.06 -5.95
C VAL A 454 -5.95 -17.35 -4.60
N ASN A 455 -5.18 -17.84 -3.62
CA ASN A 455 -5.68 -18.26 -2.31
C ASN A 455 -5.56 -17.17 -1.24
N ASP A 456 -4.88 -16.06 -1.53
CA ASP A 456 -4.92 -14.85 -0.69
C ASP A 456 -6.34 -14.28 -0.74
N THR A 457 -7.17 -14.76 0.18
CA THR A 457 -8.61 -14.50 0.22
C THR A 457 -9.05 -14.20 1.65
N MET A 458 -10.11 -13.42 1.80
CA MET A 458 -10.67 -13.13 3.13
C MET A 458 -11.34 -14.34 3.82
N PHE A 459 -11.28 -15.53 3.21
CA PHE A 459 -11.91 -16.76 3.68
C PHE A 459 -10.89 -17.78 4.20
N ILE A 460 -9.62 -17.40 4.31
CA ILE A 460 -8.58 -18.27 4.87
C ILE A 460 -8.96 -18.64 6.30
N ASP A 461 -9.04 -19.94 6.57
CA ASP A 461 -9.21 -20.55 7.90
C ASP A 461 -8.79 -22.03 7.80
N ASP A 462 -7.48 -22.28 7.93
CA ASP A 462 -6.87 -23.60 7.75
C ASP A 462 -5.70 -23.85 8.72
N GLU A 463 -4.90 -24.90 8.51
CA GLU A 463 -3.76 -25.22 9.37
C GLU A 463 -2.66 -24.14 9.42
N THR A 464 -2.60 -23.25 8.43
CA THR A 464 -1.59 -22.18 8.37
C THR A 464 -2.01 -20.98 9.22
N GLY A 465 -3.29 -20.63 9.22
CA GLY A 465 -3.84 -19.48 9.94
C GLY A 465 -5.24 -19.14 9.51
N TYR A 466 -5.66 -17.91 9.81
CA TYR A 466 -6.98 -17.40 9.47
C TYR A 466 -6.96 -15.88 9.23
N PHE A 467 -7.82 -15.42 8.34
CA PHE A 467 -8.01 -14.00 8.06
C PHE A 467 -8.91 -13.34 9.12
N SER A 468 -8.43 -12.29 9.79
CA SER A 468 -9.10 -11.66 10.94
C SER A 468 -9.36 -10.18 10.73
N ILE A 469 -10.64 -9.83 10.52
CA ILE A 469 -11.08 -8.41 10.49
C ILE A 469 -10.86 -7.74 11.85
N ASP A 470 -10.93 -8.50 12.95
CA ASP A 470 -10.67 -7.96 14.30
C ASP A 470 -9.18 -7.60 14.47
N HIS A 471 -8.28 -8.31 13.79
CA HIS A 471 -6.85 -7.96 13.75
C HIS A 471 -6.63 -6.65 13.00
N MET A 472 -7.24 -6.50 11.82
CA MET A 472 -7.23 -5.25 11.05
C MET A 472 -7.74 -4.05 11.87
N ALA A 473 -8.74 -4.27 12.73
CA ALA A 473 -9.24 -3.23 13.63
C ALA A 473 -8.16 -2.74 14.63
N LYS A 474 -7.19 -3.58 15.02
CA LYS A 474 -6.03 -3.18 15.84
C LYS A 474 -5.05 -2.30 15.08
N PHE A 475 -4.83 -2.56 13.79
CA PHE A 475 -4.07 -1.65 12.94
C PHE A 475 -4.82 -0.33 12.70
N THR A 476 -6.15 -0.37 12.63
CA THR A 476 -6.98 0.84 12.59
C THR A 476 -6.86 1.68 13.87
N GLU A 477 -6.85 1.06 15.06
CA GLU A 477 -6.57 1.73 16.34
C GLU A 477 -5.19 2.43 16.30
N LEU A 478 -4.17 1.73 15.79
CA LEU A 478 -2.81 2.28 15.63
C LEU A 478 -2.77 3.47 14.66
N ALA A 479 -3.43 3.36 13.50
CA ALA A 479 -3.49 4.43 12.50
C ALA A 479 -4.16 5.70 13.04
N ILE A 480 -5.28 5.56 13.77
CA ILE A 480 -5.95 6.68 14.44
C ILE A 480 -5.02 7.33 15.47
N ALA A 481 -4.38 6.51 16.32
CA ALA A 481 -3.46 7.01 17.34
C ALA A 481 -2.27 7.75 16.71
N PHE A 482 -1.72 7.21 15.62
CA PHE A 482 -0.61 7.79 14.88
C PHE A 482 -0.97 9.17 14.33
N ALA A 483 -2.10 9.28 13.63
CA ALA A 483 -2.55 10.53 13.04
C ALA A 483 -2.76 11.62 14.12
N VAL A 484 -3.44 11.29 15.21
CA VAL A 484 -3.80 12.26 16.25
C VAL A 484 -2.60 12.63 17.13
N GLU A 485 -1.72 11.70 17.49
CA GLU A 485 -0.54 12.03 18.29
C GLU A 485 0.50 12.83 17.50
N GLN A 486 0.70 12.50 16.22
CA GLN A 486 1.61 13.25 15.35
C GLN A 486 1.12 14.67 15.08
N ALA A 487 -0.15 14.83 14.71
CA ALA A 487 -0.66 16.10 14.23
C ALA A 487 -1.47 16.88 15.27
N GLY A 488 -1.77 16.31 16.43
CA GLY A 488 -2.72 16.87 17.39
C GLY A 488 -4.12 17.04 16.78
N TRP A 489 -5.05 17.60 17.55
CA TRP A 489 -6.39 17.92 17.05
C TRP A 489 -6.86 19.25 17.63
N ASP A 490 -7.22 20.19 16.75
CA ASP A 490 -7.92 21.41 17.13
C ASP A 490 -9.43 21.15 17.30
N ASN A 491 -9.83 20.88 18.53
CA ASN A 491 -11.21 20.65 18.95
C ASN A 491 -11.82 21.85 19.69
N THR A 492 -11.28 23.06 19.55
CA THR A 492 -11.69 24.29 20.28
C THR A 492 -13.14 24.74 20.08
N TRP A 493 -13.89 24.06 19.22
CA TRP A 493 -15.31 24.28 18.93
C TRP A 493 -16.25 23.28 19.63
N ARG A 494 -15.69 22.26 20.32
CA ARG A 494 -16.41 21.42 21.28
C ARG A 494 -16.21 22.00 22.69
#